data_AF-A0A1V6EST6-F1
#
_entry.id   AF-A0A1V6EST6-F1
#
_cell.length_a   1.000
_cell.length_b   1.000
_cell.length_c   1.000
_cell.angle_alpha   90.00
_cell.angle_beta   90.00
_cell.angle_gamma   90.00
#
_symmetry.space_group_name_H-M   'P 1'
#
loop_
_entity.id
_entity.type
_entity.pdbx_description
1 polymer ?
#
loop_
_entity_poly.entity_id
_entity_poly.type
_entity_poly.pdbx_seq_one_letter_code
_entity_poly.pdbx_strand_id
1 'polypeptide(L)'
;MSVNNRNGKGFTLIEVIVTIIVLSILSVFAYQYMGSSLSGSSEPIARLKQSLSLQQVAENITSDYKKNYSTNLPDFKTKIENPSASGYGTYTVVESKYVKFTGNQETNADPNVYNMLKITIKNSQNETITMLFVGL
;
A
#
# COMPACT_ATOMS: atom_id res chain seq x y z
N MET A 1 15.15 74.68 -32.90
CA MET A 1 14.78 73.43 -33.59
C MET A 1 15.81 72.38 -33.19
N SER A 2 15.45 71.41 -32.35
CA SER A 2 16.35 70.34 -31.91
C SER A 2 15.63 69.01 -32.11
N VAL A 3 16.20 68.15 -32.95
CA VAL A 3 15.64 66.85 -33.32
C VAL A 3 16.01 65.84 -32.23
N ASN A 4 15.00 65.23 -31.63
CA ASN A 4 15.13 64.26 -30.55
C ASN A 4 15.47 62.88 -31.16
N ASN A 5 16.67 62.36 -30.90
CA ASN A 5 17.16 61.12 -31.52
C ASN A 5 16.60 59.89 -30.77
N ARG A 6 15.55 59.26 -31.31
CA ARG A 6 14.97 58.03 -30.74
C ARG A 6 15.79 56.83 -31.20
N ASN A 7 16.70 56.36 -30.34
CA ASN A 7 17.38 55.07 -30.53
C ASN A 7 16.42 53.91 -30.27
N GLY A 8 15.52 53.64 -31.22
CA GLY A 8 14.67 52.45 -31.23
C GLY A 8 15.47 51.23 -31.67
N LYS A 9 16.24 50.61 -30.76
CA LYS A 9 16.87 49.32 -31.01
C LYS A 9 15.79 48.23 -30.95
N GLY A 10 15.31 47.80 -32.11
CA GLY A 10 14.41 46.66 -32.24
C GLY A 10 15.16 45.33 -32.13
N PHE A 11 14.41 44.23 -31.96
CA PHE A 11 14.94 42.88 -31.98
C PHE A 11 15.56 42.54 -33.34
N THR A 12 16.73 41.90 -33.32
CA THR A 12 17.33 41.37 -34.54
C THR A 12 16.75 40.01 -34.89
N LEU A 13 16.71 39.67 -36.18
CA LEU A 13 16.22 38.36 -36.65
C LEU A 13 17.02 37.20 -36.02
N ILE A 14 18.33 37.38 -35.86
CA ILE A 14 19.20 36.38 -35.26
C ILE A 14 18.92 36.17 -33.77
N GLU A 15 18.59 37.23 -33.03
CA GLU A 15 18.23 37.15 -31.60
C GLU A 15 16.93 36.37 -31.39
N VAL A 16 15.94 36.57 -32.27
CA VAL A 16 14.69 35.81 -32.24
C VAL A 16 14.93 34.32 -32.52
N ILE A 17 15.78 33.99 -33.50
CA ILE A 17 16.11 32.59 -33.82
C ILE A 17 16.85 31.92 -32.65
N VAL A 18 17.86 32.59 -32.10
CA VAL A 18 18.67 32.04 -31.00
C VAL A 18 17.82 31.84 -29.73
N THR A 19 16.94 32.78 -29.40
CA THR A 19 16.07 32.66 -28.22
C THR A 19 15.07 31.51 -28.35
N ILE A 20 14.48 31.29 -29.53
CA ILE A 20 13.56 30.16 -29.76
C ILE A 20 14.29 28.82 -29.67
N ILE A 21 15.54 28.73 -30.18
CA ILE A 21 16.36 27.51 -30.07
C ILE A 21 16.69 27.21 -28.60
N VAL A 22 17.15 28.21 -27.86
CA VAL A 22 17.48 28.05 -26.43
C VAL A 22 16.23 27.69 -25.61
N LEU A 23 15.10 28.34 -25.86
CA LEU A 23 13.81 28.02 -25.22
C LEU A 23 13.35 26.60 -25.53
N SER A 24 13.55 26.11 -26.76
CA SER A 24 13.16 24.75 -27.16
C SER A 24 13.95 23.70 -26.38
N ILE A 25 15.27 23.92 -26.23
CA ILE A 25 16.14 23.03 -25.45
C ILE A 25 15.75 23.02 -23.97
N LEU A 26 15.52 24.20 -23.39
CA LEU A 26 15.10 24.32 -21.99
C LEU A 26 13.73 23.70 -21.73
N SER A 27 12.80 23.80 -22.69
CA SER A 27 11.46 23.22 -22.60
C SER A 27 11.49 21.69 -22.58
N VAL A 28 12.38 21.07 -23.38
CA VAL A 28 12.56 19.61 -23.37
C VAL A 28 13.10 19.13 -22.03
N PHE A 29 14.09 19.83 -21.46
CA PHE A 29 14.59 19.50 -20.12
C PHE A 29 13.50 19.66 -19.06
N ALA A 30 12.75 20.77 -19.07
CA ALA A 30 11.64 20.98 -18.13
C ALA A 30 10.59 19.86 -18.23
N TYR A 31 10.25 19.40 -19.43
CA TYR A 31 9.31 18.30 -19.65
C TYR A 31 9.81 16.98 -19.06
N GLN A 32 11.08 16.63 -19.29
CA GLN A 32 11.66 15.38 -18.78
C GLN A 32 11.74 15.35 -17.24
N TYR A 33 12.07 16.49 -16.61
CA TYR A 33 12.17 16.59 -15.15
C TYR A 33 10.80 16.73 -14.44
N MET A 34 9.82 17.43 -15.03
CA MET A 34 8.47 17.49 -14.45
C MET A 34 7.65 16.23 -14.70
N GLY A 35 7.83 15.56 -15.86
CA GLY A 35 7.04 14.38 -16.21
C GLY A 35 7.23 13.18 -15.26
N SER A 36 8.46 12.99 -14.77
CA SER A 36 8.79 11.94 -13.80
C SER A 36 8.25 12.26 -12.39
N SER A 37 8.24 13.53 -11.99
CA SER A 37 7.76 13.97 -10.67
C SER A 37 6.23 13.89 -10.52
N LEU A 38 5.46 14.14 -11.59
CA LEU A 38 3.99 14.02 -11.54
C LEU A 38 3.50 12.56 -11.64
N SER A 39 4.21 11.71 -12.38
CA SER A 39 3.82 10.29 -12.58
C SER A 39 4.11 9.40 -11.35
N GLY A 40 5.20 9.69 -10.62
CA GLY A 40 5.67 8.83 -9.51
C GLY A 40 4.81 8.85 -8.24
N SER A 41 3.79 9.70 -8.13
CA SER A 41 2.99 9.86 -6.90
C SER A 41 1.84 8.87 -6.75
N SER A 42 1.32 8.34 -7.86
CA SER A 42 0.12 7.48 -7.82
C SER A 42 0.42 6.06 -7.34
N GLU A 43 1.61 5.55 -7.63
CA GLU A 43 2.01 4.18 -7.28
C GLU A 43 2.26 3.99 -5.77
N PRO A 44 2.99 4.88 -5.07
CA PRO A 44 3.12 4.81 -3.61
C PRO A 44 1.77 4.96 -2.89
N ILE A 45 0.88 5.83 -3.38
CA ILE A 45 -0.45 6.03 -2.80
C ILE A 45 -1.33 4.78 -2.99
N ALA A 46 -1.30 4.16 -4.18
CA ALA A 46 -2.05 2.94 -4.43
C ALA A 46 -1.57 1.78 -3.54
N ARG A 47 -0.26 1.62 -3.39
CA ARG A 47 0.35 0.63 -2.49
C ARG A 47 -0.05 0.89 -1.03
N LEU A 48 0.02 2.14 -0.58
CA LEU A 48 -0.40 2.51 0.78
C LEU A 48 -1.86 2.16 1.04
N LYS A 49 -2.77 2.46 0.09
CA LYS A 49 -4.18 2.10 0.21
C LYS A 49 -4.39 0.58 0.36
N GLN A 50 -3.66 -0.22 -0.40
CA GLN A 50 -3.72 -1.68 -0.32
C GLN A 50 -3.17 -2.22 1.01
N SER A 51 -2.13 -1.60 1.55
CA SER A 51 -1.57 -1.93 2.86
C SER A 51 -2.53 -1.59 4.00
N LEU A 52 -3.13 -0.39 3.98
CA LEU A 52 -4.13 0.05 4.95
C LEU A 52 -5.40 -0.81 4.90
N SER A 53 -5.83 -1.22 3.71
CA SER A 53 -6.96 -2.14 3.55
C SER A 53 -6.70 -3.49 4.24
N LEU A 54 -5.50 -4.06 4.05
CA LEU A 54 -5.12 -5.31 4.71
C LEU A 54 -5.06 -5.15 6.25
N GLN A 55 -4.56 -4.00 6.71
CA GLN A 55 -4.52 -3.68 8.14
C GLN A 55 -5.93 -3.55 8.73
N GLN A 56 -6.84 -2.88 8.03
CA GLN A 56 -8.24 -2.77 8.45
C GLN A 56 -8.92 -4.14 8.55
N VAL A 57 -8.64 -5.05 7.60
CA VAL A 57 -9.11 -6.45 7.68
C VAL A 57 -8.58 -7.14 8.94
N ALA A 58 -7.29 -7.00 9.24
CA ALA A 58 -6.68 -7.59 10.44
C ALA A 58 -7.29 -7.03 11.75
N GLU A 59 -7.60 -5.74 11.79
CA GLU A 59 -8.29 -5.09 12.90
C GLU A 59 -9.73 -5.60 13.06
N ASN A 60 -10.46 -5.77 11.96
CA ASN A 60 -11.81 -6.33 11.97
C ASN A 60 -11.81 -7.77 12.49
N ILE A 61 -10.89 -8.60 12.01
CA ILE A 61 -10.70 -9.99 12.48
C ILE A 61 -10.42 -10.01 13.99
N THR A 62 -9.48 -9.17 14.44
CA THR A 62 -9.08 -9.10 15.86
C THR A 62 -10.22 -8.57 16.74
N SER A 63 -10.98 -7.60 16.25
CA SER A 63 -12.17 -7.08 16.95
C SER A 63 -13.24 -8.17 17.08
N ASP A 64 -13.50 -8.95 16.03
CA ASP A 64 -14.51 -10.01 16.07
C ASP A 64 -14.10 -11.15 16.99
N TYR A 65 -12.81 -11.52 16.97
CA TYR A 65 -12.25 -12.46 17.94
C TYR A 65 -12.53 -12.02 19.39
N LYS A 66 -12.19 -10.77 19.74
CA LYS A 66 -12.39 -10.24 21.09
C LYS A 66 -13.86 -10.19 21.51
N LYS A 67 -14.78 -10.02 20.56
CA LYS A 67 -16.22 -9.86 20.84
C LYS A 67 -16.95 -11.20 20.90
N ASN A 68 -16.70 -12.09 19.95
CA ASN A 68 -17.57 -13.22 19.67
C ASN A 68 -16.87 -14.59 19.75
N TYR A 69 -15.53 -14.63 19.74
CA TYR A 69 -14.79 -15.89 19.57
C TYR A 69 -13.60 -16.08 20.53
N SER A 70 -13.55 -15.35 21.65
CA SER A 70 -12.47 -15.48 22.64
C SER A 70 -12.36 -16.89 23.23
N THR A 71 -13.48 -17.63 23.25
CA THR A 71 -13.59 -19.00 23.79
C THR A 71 -13.82 -20.07 22.72
N ASN A 72 -14.07 -19.68 21.46
CA ASN A 72 -14.40 -20.60 20.36
C ASN A 72 -13.54 -20.34 19.12
N LEU A 73 -12.32 -20.83 19.17
CA LEU A 73 -11.36 -20.75 18.07
C LEU A 73 -11.69 -21.63 16.85
N PRO A 74 -12.31 -22.81 16.99
CA PRO A 74 -12.75 -23.62 15.84
C PRO A 74 -13.69 -22.90 14.87
N ASP A 75 -14.74 -22.27 15.40
CA ASP A 75 -15.70 -21.55 14.56
C ASP A 75 -15.08 -20.29 13.97
N PHE A 76 -14.22 -19.62 14.75
CA PHE A 76 -13.47 -18.46 14.30
C PHE A 76 -12.53 -18.78 13.13
N LYS A 77 -11.78 -19.88 13.23
CA LYS A 77 -10.90 -20.37 12.16
C LYS A 77 -11.71 -20.60 10.88
N THR A 78 -12.83 -21.30 10.99
CA THR A 78 -13.71 -21.60 9.85
C THR A 78 -14.23 -20.32 9.17
N LYS A 79 -14.57 -19.30 9.96
CA LYS A 79 -15.00 -18.01 9.44
C LYS A 79 -13.89 -17.27 8.68
N ILE A 80 -12.66 -17.26 9.21
CA ILE A 80 -11.53 -16.62 8.53
C ILE A 80 -11.18 -17.34 7.22
N GLU A 81 -11.24 -18.67 7.22
CA GLU A 81 -10.98 -19.52 6.05
C GLU A 81 -12.00 -19.36 4.92
N ASN A 82 -13.12 -18.68 5.19
CA ASN A 82 -14.10 -18.30 4.19
C ASN A 82 -14.21 -16.78 4.05
N PRO A 83 -13.24 -16.11 3.37
CA PRO A 83 -13.21 -14.66 3.24
C PRO A 83 -14.51 -14.06 2.68
N SER A 84 -15.14 -14.73 1.71
CA SER A 84 -16.38 -14.29 1.06
C SER A 84 -17.57 -14.20 2.02
N ALA A 85 -17.60 -15.03 3.06
CA ALA A 85 -18.67 -15.04 4.08
C ALA A 85 -18.28 -14.34 5.39
N SER A 86 -17.00 -13.98 5.54
CA SER A 86 -16.44 -13.47 6.80
C SER A 86 -16.92 -12.05 7.16
N GLY A 87 -17.20 -11.22 6.16
CA GLY A 87 -17.58 -9.81 6.32
C GLY A 87 -16.42 -8.88 6.70
N TYR A 88 -15.16 -9.34 6.72
CA TYR A 88 -14.02 -8.52 7.16
C TYR A 88 -13.39 -7.65 6.07
N GLY A 89 -13.65 -7.96 4.80
CA GLY A 89 -13.07 -7.31 3.62
C GLY A 89 -12.38 -8.30 2.69
N THR A 90 -11.59 -7.79 1.73
CA THR A 90 -10.90 -8.63 0.74
C THR A 90 -9.53 -9.06 1.26
N TYR A 91 -9.34 -10.36 1.45
CA TYR A 91 -8.06 -10.97 1.81
C TYR A 91 -8.00 -12.42 1.33
N THR A 92 -6.80 -13.00 1.36
CA THR A 92 -6.59 -14.44 1.13
C THR A 92 -5.87 -15.04 2.32
N VAL A 93 -6.29 -16.22 2.76
CA VAL A 93 -5.61 -16.96 3.83
C VAL A 93 -4.40 -17.69 3.25
N VAL A 94 -3.23 -17.43 3.81
CA VAL A 94 -1.95 -18.10 3.47
C VAL A 94 -1.70 -19.26 4.41
N GLU A 95 -1.93 -19.05 5.70
CA GLU A 95 -1.70 -20.04 6.74
C GLU A 95 -2.81 -19.94 7.78
N SER A 96 -3.30 -21.09 8.22
CA SER A 96 -4.32 -21.19 9.24
C SER A 96 -4.12 -22.50 9.99
N LYS A 97 -3.43 -22.43 11.14
CA LYS A 97 -3.02 -23.62 11.89
C LYS A 97 -3.08 -23.39 13.39
N TYR A 98 -3.37 -24.46 14.12
CA TYR A 98 -3.23 -24.48 15.57
C TYR A 98 -1.77 -24.75 15.93
N VAL A 99 -1.23 -23.94 16.84
CA VAL A 99 0.17 -24.02 17.28
C VAL A 99 0.26 -24.19 18.79
N LYS A 100 1.38 -24.74 19.26
CA LYS A 100 1.76 -24.75 20.67
C LYS A 100 3.23 -24.41 20.78
N PHE A 101 3.61 -23.73 21.86
CA PHE A 101 4.99 -23.47 22.19
C PHE A 101 5.47 -24.52 23.20
N THR A 102 6.42 -25.35 22.77
CA THR A 102 7.06 -26.35 23.64
C THR A 102 8.48 -25.88 23.91
N GLY A 103 8.74 -25.37 25.12
CA GLY A 103 9.96 -24.61 25.41
C GLY A 103 9.99 -23.29 24.61
N ASN A 104 11.08 -23.03 23.87
CA ASN A 104 11.26 -21.84 23.04
C ASN A 104 10.87 -22.02 21.57
N GLN A 105 10.29 -23.17 21.18
CA GLN A 105 10.01 -23.51 19.78
C GLN A 105 8.50 -23.57 19.50
N GLU A 106 8.08 -22.96 18.38
CA GLU A 106 6.73 -23.15 17.82
C GLU A 106 6.64 -24.55 17.20
N THR A 107 5.61 -25.30 17.60
CA THR A 107 5.29 -26.63 17.06
C THR A 107 3.81 -26.70 16.71
N ASN A 108 3.43 -27.64 15.84
CA ASN A 108 2.02 -27.86 15.55
C ASN A 108 1.31 -28.36 16.81
N ALA A 109 0.10 -27.86 17.05
CA ALA A 109 -0.74 -28.38 18.12
C ALA A 109 -1.18 -29.81 17.81
N ASP A 110 -1.44 -30.59 18.87
CA ASP A 110 -2.00 -31.93 18.71
C ASP A 110 -3.44 -31.84 18.16
N PRO A 111 -3.94 -32.88 17.48
CA PRO A 111 -5.34 -32.92 17.07
C PRO A 111 -6.23 -32.76 18.31
N ASN A 112 -7.20 -31.85 18.24
CA ASN A 112 -8.14 -31.48 19.31
C ASN A 112 -7.62 -30.50 20.39
N VAL A 113 -6.42 -29.95 20.24
CA VAL A 113 -5.94 -28.85 21.10
C VAL A 113 -6.09 -27.53 20.37
N TYR A 114 -7.04 -26.70 20.82
CA TYR A 114 -7.43 -25.45 20.15
C TYR A 114 -7.01 -24.19 20.93
N ASN A 115 -5.91 -24.26 21.68
CA ASN A 115 -5.52 -23.18 22.59
C ASN A 115 -4.87 -21.99 21.90
N MET A 116 -4.22 -22.18 20.75
CA MET A 116 -3.61 -21.08 20.02
C MET A 116 -3.79 -21.26 18.52
N LEU A 117 -4.32 -20.23 17.86
CA LEU A 117 -4.55 -20.19 16.43
C LEU A 117 -3.63 -19.15 15.80
N LYS A 118 -2.80 -19.61 14.87
CA LYS A 118 -1.95 -18.77 14.04
C LYS A 118 -2.61 -18.62 12.67
N ILE A 119 -2.88 -17.38 12.30
CA ILE A 119 -3.47 -17.01 11.01
C ILE A 119 -2.51 -16.08 10.29
N THR A 120 -2.24 -16.36 9.02
CA THR A 120 -1.55 -15.44 8.11
C THR A 120 -2.47 -15.12 6.95
N ILE A 121 -2.78 -13.84 6.75
CA ILE A 121 -3.55 -13.34 5.62
C ILE A 121 -2.66 -12.54 4.68
N LYS A 122 -3.05 -12.43 3.41
CA LYS A 122 -2.40 -11.59 2.41
C LYS A 122 -3.37 -10.77 1.59
N ASN A 123 -2.85 -9.68 1.01
CA ASN A 123 -3.55 -8.92 -0.02
C ASN A 123 -3.09 -9.29 -1.45
N SER A 124 -3.63 -8.58 -2.45
CA SER A 124 -3.28 -8.76 -3.87
C SER A 124 -1.84 -8.37 -4.24
N GLN A 125 -1.13 -7.64 -3.38
CA GLN A 125 0.28 -7.29 -3.55
C GLN A 125 1.23 -8.28 -2.85
N ASN A 126 0.71 -9.39 -2.31
CA ASN A 126 1.44 -10.35 -1.49
C ASN A 126 2.00 -9.78 -0.17
N GLU A 127 1.48 -8.64 0.30
CA GLU A 127 1.75 -8.18 1.66
C GLU A 127 1.03 -9.12 2.64
N THR A 128 1.72 -9.54 3.70
CA THR A 128 1.19 -10.51 4.68
C THR A 128 1.07 -9.90 6.06
N ILE A 129 0.03 -10.31 6.79
CA ILE A 129 -0.11 -10.04 8.22
C ILE A 129 -0.34 -11.38 8.92
N THR A 130 0.49 -11.66 9.93
CA THR A 130 0.33 -12.82 10.81
C THR A 130 -0.22 -12.36 12.15
N MET A 131 -1.28 -13.02 12.60
CA MET A 131 -1.94 -12.80 13.88
C MET A 131 -1.94 -14.09 14.68
N LEU A 132 -1.82 -13.95 16.00
CA LEU A 132 -1.87 -15.05 16.95
C LEU A 132 -3.01 -14.81 17.94
N PHE A 133 -3.92 -15.79 18.03
CA PHE A 133 -5.09 -15.76 18.91
C PHE A 133 -4.99 -16.88 19.92
N VAL A 134 -5.38 -16.62 21.18
CA VAL A 134 -5.24 -17.58 22.30
C VAL A 134 -6.60 -17.86 22.91
N GLY A 135 -6.97 -19.12 23.11
CA GLY A 135 -8.21 -19.49 23.77
C GLY A 135 -8.09 -19.20 25.26
N LEU A 136 -9.00 -18.37 25.79
CA LEU A 136 -9.11 -18.11 27.23
C LEU A 136 -10.11 -19.07 27.88
#